data_AF-A0A8X7VPK0-F1
#
_entry.id   AF-A0A8X7VPK0-F1
#
_cell.length_a   1.000
_cell.length_b   1.000
_cell.length_c   1.000
_cell.angle_alpha   90.00
_cell.angle_beta   90.00
_cell.angle_gamma   90.00
#
_symmetry.space_group_name_H-M   'P 1'
#
loop_
_entity.id
_entity.type
_entity.pdbx_description
1 polymer ?
#
loop_
_entity_poly.entity_id
_entity_poly.type
_entity_poly.pdbx_seq_one_letter_code
_entity_poly.pdbx_strand_id
1 'polypeptide(L)'
;MVYDISQGKMSVKKYRRFFYSLPEVANRPEEELIALAKAGLKEEIRQGLKKEEFATLDALFEEAEEVEEGLKETPPSTSQTPPHKPDHRSSKRDASR
;
A
#
# COMPACT_ATOMS: atom_id res chain seq x y z
N MET A 1 5.03 -3.88 29.07
CA MET A 1 4.24 -4.16 27.84
C MET A 1 5.12 -3.78 26.68
N VAL A 2 5.49 -4.73 25.82
CA VAL A 2 6.11 -4.41 24.54
C VAL A 2 4.94 -4.18 23.60
N TYR A 3 4.74 -2.95 23.14
CA TYR A 3 3.71 -2.68 22.15
C TYR A 3 4.17 -3.30 20.83
N ASP A 4 3.29 -4.05 20.17
CA ASP A 4 3.55 -4.50 18.81
C ASP A 4 3.44 -3.28 17.89
N ILE A 5 4.57 -2.65 17.59
CA ILE A 5 4.63 -1.44 16.77
C ILE A 5 4.63 -1.87 15.30
N SER A 6 3.44 -2.21 14.80
CA SER A 6 3.24 -2.61 13.41
C SER A 6 2.09 -1.84 12.76
N GLN A 7 2.24 -1.56 11.47
CA GLN A 7 1.22 -0.89 10.65
C GLN A 7 -0.05 -1.76 10.55
N GLY A 8 0.11 -3.08 10.44
CA GLY A 8 -1.01 -4.01 10.30
C GLY A 8 -1.91 -3.65 9.12
N LYS A 9 -3.21 -3.42 9.39
CA LYS A 9 -4.21 -3.01 8.38
C LYS A 9 -4.39 -1.49 8.28
N MET A 10 -3.61 -0.70 9.03
CA MET A 10 -3.72 0.75 9.02
C MET A 10 -3.11 1.34 7.75
N SER A 11 -3.63 2.48 7.30
CA SER A 11 -2.92 3.31 6.33
C SER A 11 -1.66 3.90 6.96
N VAL A 12 -0.66 4.25 6.15
CA VAL A 12 0.58 4.90 6.63
C VAL A 12 0.24 6.13 7.46
N LYS A 13 -0.69 6.97 7.01
CA LYS A 13 -1.16 8.15 7.76
C LYS A 13 -1.72 7.81 9.15
N LYS A 14 -2.50 6.72 9.26
CA LYS A 14 -3.07 6.28 10.54
C LYS A 14 -2.01 5.64 11.43
N TYR A 15 -1.09 4.89 10.84
CA TYR A 15 0.06 4.32 11.52
C TYR A 15 0.99 5.40 12.08
N ARG A 16 1.30 6.45 11.31
CA ARG A 16 2.04 7.63 11.76
C ARG A 16 1.43 8.20 13.04
N ARG A 17 0.12 8.47 13.03
CA ARG A 17 -0.59 9.02 14.20
C ARG A 17 -0.59 8.07 15.40
N PHE A 18 -0.71 6.76 15.15
CA PHE A 18 -0.57 5.75 16.19
C PHE A 18 0.84 5.72 16.78
N PHE A 19 1.87 5.76 15.94
CA PHE A 19 3.27 5.74 16.33
C PHE A 19 3.58 6.91 17.27
N TYR A 20 3.25 8.15 16.87
CA TYR A 20 3.42 9.33 17.73
C TYR A 20 2.60 9.31 19.02
N SER A 21 1.54 8.50 19.11
CA SER A 21 0.75 8.36 20.34
C SER A 21 1.41 7.45 21.39
N LEU A 22 2.43 6.68 21.00
CA LEU A 22 3.11 5.77 21.90
C LEU A 22 4.03 6.54 22.86
N PRO A 23 3.96 6.27 24.18
CA PRO A 23 4.80 6.94 25.16
C PRO A 23 6.30 6.62 24.98
N GLU A 24 6.61 5.51 24.31
CA GLU A 24 7.97 5.12 23.95
C GLU A 24 8.61 6.07 22.93
N VAL A 25 7.79 6.74 22.11
CA VAL A 25 8.28 7.67 21.08
C VAL A 25 8.80 8.97 21.70
N ALA A 26 8.29 9.35 22.87
CA ALA A 26 8.70 10.58 23.55
C ALA A 26 10.10 10.51 24.20
N ASN A 27 10.65 9.30 24.41
CA ASN A 27 11.86 9.10 25.20
C ASN A 27 13.03 8.46 24.44
N ARG A 28 12.88 8.17 23.14
CA ARG A 28 13.89 7.49 22.33
C ARG A 28 14.54 8.43 21.31
N PRO A 29 15.80 8.18 20.90
CA PRO A 29 16.45 8.96 19.88
C PRO A 29 15.76 8.76 18.52
N GLU A 30 15.80 9.81 17.69
CA GLU A 30 15.10 9.81 16.40
C GLU A 30 15.56 8.67 15.47
N GLU A 31 16.84 8.31 15.48
CA GLU A 31 17.38 7.20 14.68
C GLU A 31 16.76 5.84 15.06
N GLU A 32 16.60 5.57 16.36
CA GLU A 32 15.92 4.36 16.81
C GLU A 32 14.44 4.38 16.43
N LEU A 33 13.81 5.53 16.51
CA LEU A 33 12.42 5.68 16.14
C LEU A 33 12.20 5.46 14.65
N ILE A 34 13.11 5.95 13.80
CA ILE A 34 13.11 5.71 12.36
C ILE A 34 13.25 4.22 12.08
N ALA A 35 14.18 3.54 12.76
CA ALA A 35 14.35 2.09 12.61
C ALA A 35 13.09 1.32 13.02
N LEU A 36 12.46 1.68 14.15
CA LEU A 36 11.23 1.07 14.63
C LEU A 36 10.05 1.34 13.69
N ALA A 37 9.85 2.60 13.29
CA ALA A 37 8.79 3.01 12.37
C ALA A 37 8.92 2.27 11.04
N LYS A 38 10.13 2.24 10.47
CA LYS A 38 10.44 1.56 9.20
C LYS A 38 10.24 0.05 9.32
N ALA A 39 10.65 -0.58 10.41
CA ALA A 39 10.45 -2.00 10.63
C ALA A 39 8.96 -2.37 10.75
N GLY A 40 8.16 -1.50 11.36
CA GLY A 40 6.72 -1.68 11.52
C GLY A 40 5.88 -1.39 10.27
N LEU A 41 6.43 -0.73 9.24
CA LEU A 41 5.75 -0.56 7.95
C LEU A 41 5.53 -1.92 7.26
N LYS A 42 4.47 -2.02 6.47
CA LYS A 42 4.24 -3.19 5.62
C LYS A 42 5.41 -3.41 4.68
N GLU A 43 5.69 -4.68 4.37
CA GLU A 43 6.77 -5.06 3.47
C GLU A 43 6.65 -4.40 2.09
N GLU A 44 5.44 -4.35 1.51
CA GLU A 44 5.17 -3.69 0.23
C GLU A 44 5.60 -2.21 0.21
N ILE A 45 5.36 -1.49 1.32
CA ILE A 45 5.76 -0.08 1.46
C ILE A 45 7.26 0.02 1.64
N ARG A 46 7.86 -0.83 2.49
CA ARG A 46 9.31 -0.85 2.74
C ARG A 46 10.12 -1.11 1.47
N GLN A 47 9.64 -2.00 0.60
CA GLN A 47 10.27 -2.31 -0.68
C GLN A 47 10.12 -1.17 -1.70
N GLY A 48 9.09 -0.32 -1.55
CA GLY A 48 8.86 0.84 -2.40
C GLY A 48 9.59 2.11 -1.96
N LEU A 49 10.19 2.14 -0.77
CA LEU A 49 10.98 3.27 -0.30
C LEU A 49 12.19 3.49 -1.21
N LYS A 50 12.43 4.73 -1.61
CA LYS A 50 13.55 5.13 -2.47
C LYS A 50 14.83 5.27 -1.65
N LYS A 51 14.71 5.59 -0.36
CA LYS A 51 15.83 5.83 0.54
C LYS A 51 15.97 4.72 1.56
N GLU A 52 17.21 4.33 1.82
CA GLU A 52 17.53 3.38 2.89
C GLU A 52 17.63 4.09 4.25
N GLU A 53 18.15 5.31 4.26
CA GLU A 53 18.33 6.13 5.46
C GLU A 53 17.50 7.42 5.38
N PHE A 54 16.89 7.77 6.51
CA PHE A 54 16.08 8.97 6.67
C PHE A 54 16.67 9.81 7.79
N ALA A 55 16.71 11.13 7.61
CA ALA A 55 17.20 12.06 8.63
C ALA A 55 16.16 12.34 9.72
N THR A 56 14.87 12.18 9.40
CA THR A 56 13.75 12.45 10.31
C THR A 56 12.66 11.40 10.14
N LEU A 57 11.89 11.16 11.22
CA LEU A 57 10.69 10.32 11.17
C LEU A 57 9.66 10.84 10.16
N ASP A 58 9.50 12.16 10.11
CA ASP A 58 8.56 12.83 9.21
C ASP A 58 8.89 12.50 7.74
N ALA A 59 10.16 12.54 7.36
CA ALA A 59 10.60 12.21 6.00
C ALA A 59 10.35 10.74 5.63
N LEU A 60 10.50 9.82 6.59
CA LEU A 60 10.15 8.41 6.40
C LEU A 60 8.65 8.24 6.12
N PHE A 61 7.79 8.89 6.94
CA PHE A 61 6.35 8.75 6.77
C PHE A 61 5.83 9.42 5.50
N GLU A 62 6.39 10.56 5.11
CA GLU A 62 6.00 11.26 3.88
C GLU A 62 6.28 10.41 2.64
N GLU A 63 7.47 9.79 2.55
CA GLU A 63 7.81 8.88 1.45
C GLU A 63 6.97 7.60 1.49
N ALA A 64 6.72 7.05 2.69
CA ALA A 64 5.84 5.89 2.85
C ALA A 64 4.38 6.19 2.43
N GLU A 65 3.88 7.40 2.67
CA GLU A 65 2.56 7.84 2.21
C GLU A 65 2.51 7.96 0.68
N GLU A 66 3.56 8.51 0.04
CA GLU A 66 3.69 8.55 -1.42
C GLU A 66 3.68 7.14 -2.04
N VAL A 67 4.44 6.20 -1.45
CA VAL A 67 4.47 4.81 -1.91
C VAL A 67 3.12 4.13 -1.74
N GLU A 68 2.44 4.34 -0.61
CA GLU A 68 1.10 3.79 -0.38
C GLU A 68 0.07 4.32 -1.40
N GLU A 69 0.19 5.59 -1.79
CA GLU A 69 -0.66 6.19 -2.84
C GLU A 69 -0.36 5.60 -4.21
N GLY A 70 0.92 5.47 -4.59
CA GLY A 70 1.33 4.86 -5.85
C GLY A 70 0.90 3.39 -5.99
N LEU A 71 0.87 2.64 -4.88
CA LEU A 71 0.34 1.26 -4.87
C LEU A 71 -1.17 1.21 -5.08
N LYS A 72 -1.93 2.19 -4.55
CA LYS A 72 -3.38 2.30 -4.77
C LYS A 72 -3.73 2.69 -6.20
N GLU A 73 -2.86 3.45 -6.87
CA GLU A 73 -3.06 3.88 -8.26
C GLU A 73 -2.76 2.81 -9.30
N THR A 74 -2.08 1.71 -8.93
CA THR A 74 -2.07 0.53 -9.80
C THR A 74 -3.45 -0.11 -9.72
N PRO A 75 -4.31 -0.04 -10.77
CA PRO A 75 -5.50 -0.86 -10.77
C PRO A 75 -5.04 -2.31 -10.65
N PRO A 76 -5.81 -3.20 -9.97
CA PRO A 76 -5.59 -4.60 -10.20
C PRO A 76 -5.70 -4.80 -11.71
N SER A 77 -4.61 -5.26 -12.33
CA SER A 77 -4.66 -5.83 -13.66
C SER A 77 -5.55 -7.06 -13.54
N THR A 78 -6.86 -6.87 -13.50
CA THR A 78 -7.83 -7.90 -13.81
C THR A 78 -7.77 -8.09 -15.31
N SER A 79 -6.70 -8.77 -15.72
CA SER A 79 -6.76 -9.70 -16.83
C SER A 79 -7.79 -10.77 -16.43
N GLN A 80 -9.07 -10.43 -16.59
CA GLN A 80 -10.17 -11.37 -16.61
C GLN A 80 -10.87 -11.26 -17.98
N THR A 81 -10.20 -11.77 -18.99
CA THR A 81 -10.85 -12.61 -20.00
C THR A 81 -10.30 -14.03 -19.80
N PRO A 82 -11.02 -15.15 -20.06
CA PRO A 82 -12.19 -15.38 -20.95
C PRO A 82 -13.22 -16.43 -20.36
N PRO A 83 -14.10 -17.18 -21.07
CA PRO A 83 -14.56 -17.19 -22.48
C PRO A 83 -16.11 -17.23 -22.70
N HIS A 84 -16.54 -17.16 -23.97
CA HIS A 84 -17.87 -17.54 -24.52
C HIS A 84 -19.08 -16.60 -24.37
N LYS A 85 -19.34 -15.82 -25.43
CA LYS A 85 -20.49 -16.07 -26.32
C LYS A 85 -20.09 -15.71 -27.76
N PRO A 86 -19.99 -16.67 -28.69
CA PRO A 86 -20.11 -16.32 -30.08
C PRO A 86 -21.59 -15.99 -30.31
N ASP A 87 -21.94 -14.70 -30.36
CA ASP A 87 -23.24 -14.30 -30.87
C ASP A 87 -23.19 -14.45 -32.40
N HIS A 88 -23.26 -15.70 -32.86
CA HIS A 88 -23.61 -16.02 -34.24
C HIS A 88 -25.11 -15.77 -34.39
N ARG A 89 -25.53 -14.51 -34.47
CA ARG A 89 -26.78 -14.18 -35.14
C ARG A 89 -26.49 -13.76 -36.57
N SER A 90 -25.97 -14.72 -37.32
CA SER A 90 -25.90 -14.68 -38.77
C SER A 90 -27.27 -14.34 -39.34
N SER A 91 -27.28 -13.31 -40.17
CA SER A 91 -28.33 -12.95 -41.11
C SER A 91 -29.05 -14.18 -41.68
N LYS A 92 -30.34 -14.33 -41.35
CA LYS A 92 -31.25 -15.14 -42.16
C LYS A 92 -31.82 -14.24 -43.25
N ARG A 93 -31.14 -14.21 -44.41
CA ARG A 93 -31.78 -13.86 -45.67
C ARG A 93 -32.56 -15.07 -46.17
N ASP A 94 -33.79 -14.78 -46.58
CA ASP A 94 -34.51 -15.34 -47.72
C ASP A 94 -34.58 -16.87 -47.91
N ALA A 95 -35.81 -17.39 -47.81
CA ALA A 95 -36.40 -18.34 -48.77
C ALA A 95 -37.82 -18.69 -48.28
N SER A 96 -38.84 -18.11 -48.90
CA SER A 96 -40.18 -18.71 -48.90
C SER A 96 -40.78 -18.60 -50.29
N ARG A 97 -41.14 -19.80 -50.75
CA ARG A 97 -41.69 -20.27 -52.01
C ARG A 97 -42.95 -19.55 -52.48
#